data_AF-A0A969R6I4-F1
#
_entry.id   AF-A0A969R6I4-F1
#
_cell.length_a   1.000
_cell.length_b   1.000
_cell.length_c   1.000
_cell.angle_alpha   90.00
_cell.angle_beta   90.00
_cell.angle_gamma   90.00
#
_symmetry.space_group_name_H-M   'P 1'
#
loop_
_entity.id
_entity.type
_entity.pdbx_description
1 polymer ?
#
loop_
_entity_poly.entity_id
_entity_poly.type
_entity_poly.pdbx_seq_one_letter_code
_entity_poly.pdbx_strand_id
1 'polypeptide(L)'
;MPTNVTPYIDRKPGDLITAEDWNELQRKVKTDISEQTQKAIEQIKSVKMAEEALTLAGKTFEDILNSILDSVFKALPSRTGYLQLFKQLSVGKEEEIHHKLKAFPLVDVYQLDYFKVVCSEDGNKPYTEWVTFYLYHSSEKRIRLEDGTSIQIESTESARPYKVPFKDLLEQYHIPYDDDSSLGDLETEFWKAFFTPPNDNFDDDQYCHSPWFDRCCRESKTVGELKSRGDWDDLWLQMRPRKTINYPQAVIVPPQPNPNNAPLPTAAPTQLQVVHFDYETLGIKVLSEPVYPRELIEELSKRRNIQQELKVMLLLKV
;
A
#
# COMPACT_ATOMS: atom_id res chain seq x y z
N MET A 1 -13.50 -6.89 65.43
CA MET A 1 -12.24 -7.38 66.00
C MET A 1 -12.57 -8.23 67.21
N PRO A 2 -12.14 -9.49 67.30
CA PRO A 2 -12.32 -10.25 68.53
C PRO A 2 -11.27 -9.80 69.53
N THR A 3 -11.67 -8.93 70.45
CA THR A 3 -10.88 -8.45 71.59
C THR A 3 -10.92 -9.48 72.72
N ASN A 4 -10.40 -10.68 72.48
CA ASN A 4 -10.04 -11.62 73.54
C ASN A 4 -8.52 -11.64 73.64
N VAL A 5 -7.97 -10.70 74.40
CA VAL A 5 -6.56 -10.72 74.78
C VAL A 5 -6.46 -11.62 76.00
N THR A 6 -6.11 -12.89 75.79
CA THR A 6 -5.79 -13.81 76.88
C THR A 6 -4.36 -13.50 77.33
N PRO A 7 -4.13 -13.06 78.58
CA PRO A 7 -2.79 -12.75 79.05
C PRO A 7 -1.95 -14.03 79.14
N TYR A 8 -0.66 -13.94 78.81
CA TYR A 8 0.27 -15.08 78.88
C TYR A 8 0.51 -15.59 80.32
N ILE A 9 0.27 -14.74 81.32
CA ILE A 9 0.29 -15.05 82.75
C ILE A 9 -0.92 -14.36 83.39
N ASP A 10 -1.80 -15.14 84.01
CA ASP A 10 -2.95 -14.62 84.75
C ASP A 10 -2.50 -14.07 86.11
N ARG A 11 -2.92 -12.85 86.45
CA ARG A 11 -2.65 -12.20 87.74
C ARG A 11 -3.90 -11.50 88.27
N LYS A 12 -4.06 -11.51 89.60
CA LYS A 12 -5.14 -10.79 90.28
C LYS A 12 -4.66 -9.40 90.75
N PRO A 13 -5.56 -8.41 90.85
CA PRO A 13 -5.19 -7.11 91.40
C PRO A 13 -4.60 -7.24 92.82
N GLY A 14 -3.41 -6.70 93.04
CA GLY A 14 -2.67 -6.76 94.30
C GLY A 14 -1.56 -7.80 94.35
N ASP A 15 -1.44 -8.68 93.35
CA ASP A 15 -0.31 -9.60 93.23
C ASP A 15 0.98 -8.84 92.88
N LEU A 16 2.08 -9.14 93.60
CA LEU A 16 3.40 -8.65 93.24
C LEU A 16 3.88 -9.35 91.96
N ILE A 17 4.25 -8.55 90.95
CA ILE A 17 4.91 -9.03 89.73
C ILE A 17 6.39 -9.21 90.04
N THR A 18 6.89 -10.44 89.94
CA THR A 18 8.27 -10.77 90.27
C THR A 18 9.16 -10.84 89.02
N ALA A 19 10.49 -10.93 89.22
CA ALA A 19 11.43 -11.10 88.11
C ALA A 19 11.22 -12.44 87.38
N GLU A 20 10.79 -13.47 88.10
CA GLU A 20 10.45 -14.79 87.56
C GLU A 20 9.26 -14.71 86.59
N ASP A 21 8.26 -13.86 86.88
CA ASP A 21 7.12 -13.63 85.99
C ASP A 21 7.55 -13.05 84.65
N TRP A 22 8.45 -12.07 84.68
CA TRP A 22 8.98 -11.48 83.45
C TRP A 22 9.78 -12.49 82.63
N ASN A 23 10.56 -13.35 83.28
CA ASN A 23 11.30 -14.41 82.62
C ASN A 23 10.37 -15.48 82.01
N GLU A 24 9.26 -15.78 82.65
CA GLU A 24 8.25 -16.71 82.13
C GLU A 24 7.47 -16.09 80.97
N LEU A 25 7.09 -14.81 81.08
CA LEU A 25 6.43 -14.07 80.02
C LEU A 25 7.30 -14.04 78.75
N GLN A 26 8.57 -13.67 78.89
CA GLN A 26 9.52 -13.64 77.78
C GLN A 26 9.69 -15.02 77.13
N ARG A 27 9.73 -16.10 77.92
CA ARG A 27 9.78 -17.47 77.39
C ARG A 27 8.52 -17.81 76.59
N LYS A 28 7.33 -17.53 77.13
CA LYS A 28 6.05 -17.80 76.46
C LYS A 28 5.90 -17.02 75.16
N VAL A 29 6.25 -15.73 75.16
CA VAL A 29 6.23 -14.89 73.95
C VAL A 29 7.21 -15.43 72.89
N LYS A 30 8.43 -15.82 73.29
CA LYS A 30 9.41 -16.39 72.36
C LYS A 30 8.90 -17.69 71.74
N THR A 31 8.30 -18.58 72.54
CA THR A 31 7.72 -19.84 72.05
C THR A 31 6.58 -19.57 71.07
N ASP A 32 5.66 -18.67 71.41
CA ASP A 32 4.51 -18.33 70.54
C ASP A 32 4.97 -17.72 69.20
N ILE A 33 5.93 -16.78 69.22
CA ILE A 33 6.52 -16.24 67.99
C ILE A 33 7.18 -17.34 67.16
N SER A 34 7.89 -18.28 67.81
CA SER A 34 8.55 -19.38 67.12
C SER A 34 7.53 -20.31 66.46
N GLU A 35 6.45 -20.66 67.16
CA GLU A 35 5.35 -21.47 66.63
C GLU A 35 4.60 -20.78 65.47
N GLN A 36 4.32 -19.48 65.60
CA GLN A 36 3.68 -18.69 64.54
C GLN A 36 4.59 -18.59 63.31
N THR A 37 5.89 -18.40 63.51
CA THR A 37 6.88 -18.36 62.43
C THR A 37 6.97 -19.72 61.74
N GLN A 38 7.02 -20.81 62.49
CA GLN A 38 7.03 -22.18 61.94
C GLN A 38 5.77 -22.45 61.11
N LYS A 39 4.58 -22.11 61.63
CA LYS A 39 3.31 -22.23 60.90
C LYS A 39 3.29 -21.37 59.64
N ALA A 40 3.82 -20.15 59.68
CA ALA A 40 3.90 -19.29 58.51
C ALA A 40 4.85 -19.88 57.44
N ILE A 41 5.99 -20.43 57.84
CA ILE A 41 6.93 -21.11 56.94
C ILE A 41 6.29 -22.35 56.31
N GLU A 42 5.61 -23.18 57.09
CA GLU A 42 4.92 -24.39 56.61
C GLU A 42 3.74 -24.06 55.65
N GLN A 43 3.14 -22.87 55.78
CA GLN A 43 2.10 -22.38 54.88
C GLN A 43 2.65 -21.83 53.55
N ILE A 44 3.94 -21.47 53.48
CA ILE A 44 4.60 -21.05 52.23
C ILE A 44 5.03 -22.30 51.45
N LYS A 45 4.06 -22.92 50.76
CA LYS A 45 4.30 -24.15 49.96
C LYS A 45 4.97 -23.90 48.61
N SER A 46 4.81 -22.71 48.03
CA SER A 46 5.57 -22.26 46.87
C SER A 46 5.65 -20.73 46.84
N VAL A 47 6.78 -20.21 46.36
CA VAL A 47 6.93 -18.79 46.09
C VAL A 47 6.50 -18.59 44.64
N LYS A 48 5.35 -17.94 44.42
CA LYS A 48 4.79 -17.69 43.06
C LYS A 48 5.83 -17.19 42.04
N MET A 49 6.80 -16.38 42.48
CA MET A 49 7.85 -15.85 41.61
C MET A 49 8.87 -16.88 41.11
N ALA A 50 9.02 -18.04 41.75
CA ALA A 50 9.94 -19.08 41.31
C ALA A 50 9.34 -19.97 40.20
N GLU A 51 8.02 -20.15 40.19
CA GLU A 51 7.29 -20.88 39.15
C GLU A 51 7.17 -20.06 37.85
N GLU A 52 7.23 -18.72 37.94
CA GLU A 52 7.16 -17.80 36.80
C GLU A 52 8.52 -17.52 36.13
N ALA A 53 9.64 -18.07 36.63
CA ALA A 53 10.97 -17.77 36.09
C ALA A 53 11.17 -18.15 34.61
N LEU A 54 10.38 -19.12 34.12
CA LEU A 54 10.42 -19.62 32.74
C LEU A 54 9.18 -19.25 31.92
N THR A 55 8.22 -18.53 32.52
CA THR A 55 6.96 -18.16 31.85
C THR A 55 6.66 -16.68 32.04
N LEU A 56 6.47 -15.96 30.94
CA LEU A 56 6.00 -14.58 31.01
C LEU A 56 4.47 -14.62 30.98
N ALA A 57 3.83 -14.21 32.09
CA ALA A 57 2.37 -14.27 32.26
C ALA A 57 1.78 -15.68 31.99
N GLY A 58 2.47 -16.73 32.43
CA GLY A 58 2.02 -18.12 32.27
C GLY A 58 2.21 -18.72 30.87
N LYS A 59 2.90 -18.02 29.96
CA LYS A 59 3.25 -18.54 28.62
C LYS A 59 4.75 -18.78 28.51
N THR A 60 5.14 -19.90 27.90
CA THR A 60 6.55 -20.16 27.57
C THR A 60 7.00 -19.26 26.42
N PHE A 61 8.31 -19.15 26.20
CA PHE A 61 8.86 -18.41 25.06
C PHE A 61 8.32 -18.94 23.71
N GLU A 62 8.21 -20.27 23.56
CA GLU A 62 7.64 -20.89 22.36
C GLU A 62 6.16 -20.52 22.17
N ASP A 63 5.37 -20.48 23.25
CA ASP A 63 3.96 -20.07 23.18
C ASP A 63 3.79 -18.61 22.78
N ILE A 64 4.69 -17.73 23.26
CA ILE A 64 4.71 -16.32 22.89
C ILE A 64 5.10 -16.17 21.42
N LEU A 65 6.17 -16.83 20.99
CA LEU A 65 6.64 -16.85 19.60
C LEU A 65 5.53 -17.33 18.66
N ASN A 66 4.90 -18.46 18.97
CA ASN A 66 3.80 -19.02 18.19
C ASN A 66 2.59 -18.08 18.18
N SER A 67 2.26 -17.42 19.29
CA SER A 67 1.15 -16.44 19.31
C SER A 67 1.43 -15.19 18.49
N ILE A 68 2.69 -14.75 18.43
CA ILE A 68 3.13 -13.63 17.58
C ILE A 68 3.07 -14.05 16.13
N LEU A 69 3.63 -15.22 15.79
CA LEU A 69 3.58 -15.77 14.43
C LEU A 69 2.14 -15.96 13.96
N ASP A 70 1.27 -16.54 14.79
CA ASP A 70 -0.17 -16.67 14.51
C ASP A 70 -0.86 -15.32 14.33
N SER A 71 -0.50 -14.31 15.13
CA SER A 71 -1.06 -12.95 14.98
C SER A 71 -0.57 -12.29 13.70
N VAL A 72 0.69 -12.50 13.32
CA VAL A 72 1.26 -12.04 12.04
C VAL A 72 0.60 -12.76 10.87
N PHE A 73 0.43 -14.09 10.92
CA PHE A 73 -0.23 -14.88 9.89
C PHE A 73 -1.73 -14.63 9.80
N LYS A 74 -2.40 -14.22 10.89
CA LYS A 74 -3.80 -13.76 10.85
C LYS A 74 -3.94 -12.32 10.35
N ALA A 75 -2.92 -11.48 10.55
CA ALA A 75 -2.88 -10.12 10.03
C ALA A 75 -2.43 -10.03 8.57
N LEU A 76 -1.67 -11.01 8.06
CA LEU A 76 -1.26 -11.09 6.66
C LEU A 76 -2.47 -11.10 5.69
N PRO A 77 -3.54 -11.88 5.93
CA PRO A 77 -4.80 -11.80 5.19
C PRO A 77 -5.47 -10.41 5.23
N SER A 78 -5.32 -9.63 6.31
CA SER A 78 -5.83 -8.25 6.37
C SER A 78 -4.90 -7.22 5.71
N ARG A 79 -3.66 -7.61 5.39
CA ARG A 79 -2.70 -6.87 4.56
C ARG A 79 -2.74 -7.31 3.09
N THR A 80 -3.75 -8.08 2.67
CA THR A 80 -3.99 -8.52 1.28
C THR A 80 -4.43 -7.39 0.34
N GLY A 81 -3.85 -6.20 0.53
CA GLY A 81 -3.91 -5.15 -0.46
C GLY A 81 -3.12 -5.60 -1.69
N TYR A 82 -3.66 -5.30 -2.86
CA TYR A 82 -2.87 -5.31 -4.07
C TYR A 82 -1.90 -4.13 -4.00
N LEU A 83 -0.59 -4.39 -4.07
CA LEU A 83 0.38 -3.33 -4.30
C LEU A 83 0.44 -3.08 -5.81
N GLN A 84 -0.05 -1.92 -6.22
CA GLN A 84 -0.06 -1.47 -7.61
C GLN A 84 1.22 -0.68 -7.90
N LEU A 85 1.99 -1.13 -8.88
CA LEU A 85 3.24 -0.51 -9.31
C LEU A 85 3.20 -0.15 -10.79
N PHE A 86 3.87 0.93 -11.17
CA PHE A 86 3.97 1.39 -12.55
C PHE A 86 5.43 1.42 -12.97
N LYS A 87 5.73 0.75 -14.09
CA LYS A 87 7.10 0.51 -14.57
C LYS A 87 7.28 0.80 -16.04
N GLN A 88 8.43 1.36 -16.41
CA GLN A 88 8.87 1.63 -17.78
C GLN A 88 10.04 0.70 -18.11
N LEU A 89 9.72 -0.40 -18.77
CA LEU A 89 10.67 -1.45 -19.06
C LEU A 89 11.34 -1.22 -20.42
N SER A 90 12.66 -1.34 -20.48
CA SER A 90 13.41 -1.36 -21.75
C SER A 90 13.61 -2.78 -22.27
N VAL A 91 13.55 -2.97 -23.58
CA VAL A 91 13.78 -4.28 -24.22
C VAL A 91 15.16 -4.84 -23.84
N GLY A 92 15.19 -6.07 -23.34
CA GLY A 92 16.43 -6.79 -23.00
C GLY A 92 17.08 -6.39 -21.67
N LYS A 93 16.62 -5.34 -20.99
CA LYS A 93 17.08 -4.94 -19.66
C LYS A 93 16.22 -5.61 -18.59
N GLU A 94 16.88 -6.17 -17.58
CA GLU A 94 16.21 -6.67 -16.39
C GLU A 94 16.08 -5.53 -15.37
N GLU A 95 14.89 -5.38 -14.82
CA GLU A 95 14.60 -4.39 -13.80
C GLU A 95 14.25 -5.07 -12.48
N GLU A 96 14.93 -4.64 -11.42
CA GLU A 96 14.75 -5.16 -10.07
C GLU A 96 13.79 -4.27 -9.29
N ILE A 97 12.76 -4.87 -8.69
CA ILE A 97 11.74 -4.16 -7.91
C ILE A 97 11.77 -4.68 -6.47
N HIS A 98 12.17 -3.81 -5.55
CA HIS A 98 12.17 -4.07 -4.11
C HIS A 98 10.81 -3.72 -3.51
N HIS A 99 9.91 -4.70 -3.46
CA HIS A 99 8.52 -4.54 -3.01
C HIS A 99 8.34 -4.69 -1.48
N LYS A 100 9.33 -5.23 -0.76
CA LYS A 100 9.34 -5.33 0.73
C LYS A 100 8.12 -6.04 1.35
N LEU A 101 7.47 -6.95 0.60
CA LEU A 101 6.25 -7.65 1.06
C LEU A 101 6.55 -8.83 2.00
N LYS A 102 7.82 -9.25 2.11
CA LYS A 102 8.27 -10.39 2.94
C LYS A 102 7.58 -11.72 2.60
N ALA A 103 7.08 -11.85 1.38
CA ALA A 103 6.36 -12.99 0.85
C ALA A 103 6.54 -13.02 -0.67
N PHE A 104 6.31 -14.17 -1.30
CA PHE A 104 6.27 -14.27 -2.76
C PHE A 104 4.89 -13.82 -3.26
N PRO A 105 4.75 -12.60 -3.84
CA PRO A 105 3.45 -12.15 -4.29
C PRO A 105 3.04 -12.86 -5.58
N LEU A 106 1.73 -13.05 -5.78
CA LEU A 106 1.20 -13.29 -7.12
C LEU A 106 1.36 -12.00 -7.93
N VAL A 107 2.04 -12.10 -9.08
CA VAL A 107 2.28 -10.96 -9.97
C VAL A 107 1.33 -11.03 -11.16
N ASP A 108 0.37 -10.10 -11.22
CA ASP A 108 -0.40 -9.84 -12.43
C ASP A 108 0.20 -8.65 -13.19
N VAL A 109 0.39 -8.82 -14.50
CA VAL A 109 0.97 -7.78 -15.36
C VAL A 109 -0.04 -7.29 -16.39
N TYR A 110 -0.14 -5.97 -16.50
CA TYR A 110 -0.99 -5.28 -17.47
C TYR A 110 -0.13 -4.30 -18.25
N GLN A 111 -0.23 -4.33 -19.57
CA GLN A 111 0.33 -3.30 -20.43
C GLN A 111 -0.52 -2.03 -20.28
N LEU A 112 0.14 -0.88 -20.12
CA LEU A 112 -0.52 0.41 -20.15
C LEU A 112 -0.62 0.88 -21.61
N ASP A 113 -1.84 0.87 -22.15
CA ASP A 113 -2.09 1.34 -23.49
C ASP A 113 -2.17 2.87 -23.52
N TYR A 114 -1.53 3.49 -24.51
CA TYR A 114 -1.66 4.92 -24.77
C TYR A 114 -3.05 5.25 -25.30
N PHE A 115 -3.53 6.44 -24.98
CA PHE A 115 -4.76 6.97 -25.53
C PHE A 115 -4.69 8.46 -25.76
N LYS A 116 -5.38 8.89 -26.83
CA LYS A 116 -5.43 10.28 -27.22
C LYS A 116 -6.40 11.06 -26.34
N VAL A 117 -5.93 12.15 -25.77
CA VAL A 117 -6.71 13.05 -24.89
C VAL A 117 -6.52 14.51 -25.31
N VAL A 118 -7.27 15.40 -24.66
CA VAL A 118 -7.02 16.84 -24.73
C VAL A 118 -6.38 17.25 -23.41
N CYS A 119 -5.15 17.73 -23.49
CA CYS A 119 -4.40 18.27 -22.37
C CYS A 119 -4.51 19.79 -22.35
N SER A 120 -4.32 20.36 -21.17
CA SER A 120 -4.15 21.79 -20.93
C SER A 120 -3.01 21.94 -19.93
N GLU A 121 -2.15 22.93 -20.10
CA GLU A 121 -1.02 23.21 -19.20
C GLU A 121 -0.93 24.71 -18.98
N ASP A 122 -0.92 25.14 -17.71
CA ASP A 122 -0.68 26.53 -17.28
C ASP A 122 -1.51 27.57 -18.03
N GLY A 123 -2.74 27.20 -18.37
CA GLY A 123 -3.66 28.05 -19.08
C GLY A 123 -3.36 28.33 -20.54
N ASN A 124 -2.48 27.55 -21.15
CA ASN A 124 -2.26 27.51 -22.59
C ASN A 124 -3.49 26.98 -23.34
N LYS A 125 -3.46 27.11 -24.67
CA LYS A 125 -4.52 26.56 -25.52
C LYS A 125 -4.55 25.04 -25.40
N PRO A 126 -5.73 24.43 -25.20
CA PRO A 126 -5.86 22.98 -25.17
C PRO A 126 -5.27 22.34 -26.42
N TYR A 127 -4.50 21.26 -26.25
CA TYR A 127 -3.85 20.53 -27.33
C TYR A 127 -4.10 19.02 -27.19
N THR A 128 -3.89 18.27 -28.27
CA THR A 128 -4.04 16.82 -28.26
C THR A 128 -2.72 16.14 -27.94
N GLU A 129 -2.74 15.14 -27.07
CA GLU A 129 -1.55 14.33 -26.78
C GLU A 129 -1.92 12.86 -26.51
N TRP A 130 -0.96 11.96 -26.69
CA TRP A 130 -1.07 10.54 -26.34
C TRP A 130 -0.44 10.27 -24.97
N VAL A 131 -1.30 10.04 -23.99
CA VAL A 131 -0.90 9.84 -22.59
C VAL A 131 -1.18 8.42 -22.11
N THR A 132 -0.57 8.06 -20.98
CA THR A 132 -0.89 6.83 -20.22
C THR A 132 -1.71 7.12 -18.97
N PHE A 133 -1.60 8.33 -18.42
CA PHE A 133 -2.35 8.78 -17.26
C PHE A 133 -3.09 10.07 -17.59
N TYR A 134 -4.37 10.17 -17.23
CA TYR A 134 -5.16 11.37 -17.52
C TYR A 134 -6.04 11.74 -16.35
N LEU A 135 -5.83 12.93 -15.79
CA LEU A 135 -6.63 13.47 -14.71
C LEU A 135 -7.74 14.36 -15.26
N TYR A 136 -9.00 14.06 -14.96
CA TYR A 136 -10.14 14.78 -15.54
C TYR A 136 -11.36 14.85 -14.63
N HIS A 137 -12.24 15.78 -14.93
CA HIS A 137 -13.55 15.93 -14.28
C HIS A 137 -14.65 15.23 -15.08
N SER A 138 -15.60 14.57 -14.41
CA SER A 138 -16.65 13.75 -15.04
C SER A 138 -17.56 14.50 -16.02
N SER A 139 -17.60 15.83 -15.94
CA SER A 139 -18.30 16.69 -16.90
C SER A 139 -17.68 16.69 -18.30
N GLU A 140 -16.41 16.33 -18.45
CA GLU A 140 -15.65 16.39 -19.71
C GLU A 140 -15.59 15.03 -20.42
N LYS A 141 -16.75 14.51 -20.84
CA LYS A 141 -16.80 13.22 -21.56
C LYS A 141 -16.31 13.32 -23.00
N ARG A 142 -16.48 14.50 -23.62
CA ARG A 142 -16.13 14.80 -25.01
C ARG A 142 -15.69 16.26 -25.10
N ILE A 143 -14.51 16.49 -25.66
CA ILE A 143 -13.95 17.82 -25.85
C ILE A 143 -13.78 18.08 -27.35
N ARG A 144 -14.24 19.25 -27.79
CA ARG A 144 -14.08 19.72 -29.16
C ARG A 144 -13.07 20.87 -29.18
N LEU A 145 -12.05 20.72 -30.01
CA LEU A 145 -11.00 21.71 -30.22
C LEU A 145 -11.38 22.72 -31.31
N GLU A 146 -10.64 23.84 -31.36
CA GLU A 146 -10.86 24.94 -32.32
C GLU A 146 -10.69 24.49 -33.78
N ASP A 147 -9.86 23.48 -34.03
CA ASP A 147 -9.61 22.85 -35.34
C ASP A 147 -10.79 21.96 -35.82
N GLY A 148 -11.83 21.79 -34.99
CA GLY A 148 -12.97 20.95 -35.26
C GLY A 148 -12.78 19.48 -34.85
N THR A 149 -11.58 19.10 -34.38
CA THR A 149 -11.28 17.77 -33.86
C THR A 149 -12.08 17.55 -32.58
N SER A 150 -12.69 16.38 -32.46
CA SER A 150 -13.49 16.00 -31.31
C SER A 150 -12.90 14.74 -30.70
N ILE A 151 -12.38 14.85 -29.48
CA ILE A 151 -11.84 13.71 -28.74
C ILE A 151 -12.85 13.26 -27.70
N GLN A 152 -13.06 11.95 -27.65
CA GLN A 152 -13.91 11.29 -26.68
C GLN A 152 -13.03 10.71 -25.56
N ILE A 153 -13.19 11.25 -24.35
CA ILE A 153 -12.43 10.84 -23.16
C ILE A 153 -13.04 9.55 -22.58
N GLU A 154 -14.36 9.56 -22.41
CA GLU A 154 -15.14 8.39 -22.02
C GLU A 154 -15.90 7.84 -23.24
N SER A 155 -15.51 6.65 -23.70
CA SER A 155 -16.24 5.93 -24.74
C SER A 155 -17.61 5.49 -24.22
N THR A 156 -18.68 5.84 -24.93
CA THR A 156 -20.05 5.36 -24.65
C THR A 156 -20.29 3.96 -25.21
N GLU A 157 -19.46 3.50 -26.16
CA GLU A 157 -19.70 2.31 -26.97
C GLU A 157 -18.84 1.10 -26.56
N SER A 158 -17.71 1.32 -25.89
CA SER A 158 -16.79 0.26 -25.45
C SER A 158 -16.77 0.09 -23.92
N ALA A 159 -16.12 -0.97 -23.45
CA ALA A 159 -15.96 -1.30 -22.04
C ALA A 159 -15.60 -0.05 -21.21
N ARG A 160 -16.27 0.12 -20.06
CA ARG A 160 -16.11 1.29 -19.19
C ARG A 160 -14.62 1.56 -18.94
N PRO A 161 -14.13 2.79 -19.14
CA PRO A 161 -12.74 3.12 -18.90
C PRO A 161 -12.40 2.83 -17.44
N TYR A 162 -11.27 2.17 -17.21
CA TYR A 162 -10.75 2.00 -15.87
C TYR A 162 -10.34 3.37 -15.32
N LYS A 163 -10.97 3.77 -14.22
CA LYS A 163 -10.74 5.05 -13.57
C LYS A 163 -10.80 4.90 -12.07
N VAL A 164 -9.99 5.70 -11.38
CA VAL A 164 -9.89 5.72 -9.92
C VAL A 164 -10.25 7.13 -9.45
N PRO A 165 -11.08 7.29 -8.40
CA PRO A 165 -11.33 8.60 -7.82
C PRO A 165 -10.02 9.25 -7.38
N PHE A 166 -9.86 10.54 -7.67
CA PHE A 166 -8.65 11.27 -7.29
C PHE A 166 -8.44 11.27 -5.78
N LYS A 167 -9.53 11.40 -5.02
CA LYS A 167 -9.54 11.31 -3.55
C LYS A 167 -8.91 10.01 -3.03
N ASP A 168 -9.28 8.88 -3.63
CA ASP A 168 -8.80 7.55 -3.21
C ASP A 168 -7.31 7.39 -3.49
N LEU A 169 -6.82 7.99 -4.59
CA LEU A 169 -5.40 8.04 -4.89
C LEU A 169 -4.62 8.90 -3.89
N LEU A 170 -5.14 10.06 -3.51
CA LEU A 170 -4.50 10.89 -2.48
C LEU A 170 -4.36 10.12 -1.15
N GLU A 171 -5.37 9.34 -0.77
CA GLU A 171 -5.33 8.47 0.41
C GLU A 171 -4.32 7.33 0.25
N GLN A 172 -4.32 6.65 -0.91
CA GLN A 172 -3.40 5.56 -1.24
C GLN A 172 -1.92 6.00 -1.21
N TYR A 173 -1.63 7.21 -1.68
CA TYR A 173 -0.28 7.79 -1.69
C TYR A 173 0.04 8.63 -0.45
N HIS A 174 -0.85 8.64 0.54
CA HIS A 174 -0.69 9.33 1.83
C HIS A 174 -0.39 10.84 1.69
N ILE A 175 -1.04 11.50 0.73
CA ILE A 175 -0.90 12.94 0.51
C ILE A 175 -1.89 13.66 1.42
N PRO A 176 -1.42 14.39 2.45
CA PRO A 176 -2.32 15.12 3.34
C PRO A 176 -2.92 16.32 2.61
N TYR A 177 -4.21 16.55 2.83
CA TYR A 177 -4.90 17.75 2.36
C TYR A 177 -6.05 18.10 3.31
N ASP A 178 -6.38 19.38 3.35
CA ASP A 178 -7.50 19.96 4.10
C ASP A 178 -8.40 20.78 3.19
N ASP A 179 -9.41 21.44 3.75
CA ASP A 179 -10.37 22.23 2.99
C ASP A 179 -9.79 23.54 2.44
N ASP A 180 -8.62 23.97 2.91
CA ASP A 180 -7.92 25.18 2.47
C ASP A 180 -6.83 24.88 1.41
N SER A 181 -6.51 23.59 1.21
CA SER A 181 -5.52 23.12 0.24
C SER A 181 -5.92 23.45 -1.19
N SER A 182 -4.98 23.98 -1.98
CA SER A 182 -5.16 24.32 -3.40
C SER A 182 -5.14 23.06 -4.29
N LEU A 183 -6.04 22.97 -5.28
CA LEU A 183 -6.05 21.83 -6.21
C LEU A 183 -4.75 21.71 -7.02
N GLY A 184 -4.16 22.83 -7.45
CA GLY A 184 -2.91 22.80 -8.24
C GLY A 184 -1.71 22.30 -7.45
N ASP A 185 -1.61 22.69 -6.17
CA ASP A 185 -0.58 22.19 -5.28
C ASP A 185 -0.77 20.69 -5.01
N LEU A 186 -2.02 20.25 -4.81
CA LEU A 186 -2.35 18.84 -4.60
C LEU A 186 -2.05 17.98 -5.83
N GLU A 187 -2.33 18.47 -7.03
CA GLU A 187 -1.97 17.77 -8.25
C GLU A 187 -0.44 17.61 -8.37
N THR A 188 0.30 18.68 -8.08
CA THR A 188 1.77 18.66 -8.12
C THR A 188 2.35 17.68 -7.11
N GLU A 189 1.87 17.68 -5.87
CA GLU A 189 2.30 16.74 -4.83
C GLU A 189 1.86 15.31 -5.16
N PHE A 190 0.70 15.14 -5.80
CA PHE A 190 0.25 13.85 -6.30
C PHE A 190 1.20 13.27 -7.33
N TRP A 191 1.54 13.98 -8.40
CA TRP A 191 2.45 13.44 -9.42
C TRP A 191 3.83 13.11 -8.84
N LYS A 192 4.36 13.95 -7.94
CA LYS A 192 5.61 13.66 -7.21
C LYS A 192 5.52 12.35 -6.43
N ALA A 193 4.46 12.15 -5.64
CA ALA A 193 4.28 10.94 -4.84
C ALA A 193 4.01 9.70 -5.74
N PHE A 194 3.25 9.88 -6.82
CA PHE A 194 2.86 8.83 -7.75
C PHE A 194 4.08 8.21 -8.46
N PHE A 195 5.08 9.04 -8.81
CA PHE A 195 6.31 8.64 -9.48
C PHE A 195 7.51 8.43 -8.54
N THR A 196 7.27 8.38 -7.23
CA THR A 196 8.31 8.03 -6.25
C THR A 196 8.55 6.51 -6.23
N PRO A 197 9.80 6.02 -6.04
CA PRO A 197 10.07 4.59 -5.90
C PRO A 197 9.14 3.94 -4.86
N PRO A 198 8.55 2.77 -5.16
CA PRO A 198 8.94 1.81 -6.20
C PRO A 198 8.43 2.05 -7.62
N ASN A 199 7.66 3.11 -7.90
CA ASN A 199 7.25 3.44 -9.27
C ASN A 199 8.39 4.13 -10.03
N ASP A 200 8.37 3.99 -11.35
CA ASP A 200 9.27 4.73 -12.22
C ASP A 200 8.73 6.12 -12.50
N ASN A 201 9.63 7.02 -12.87
CA ASN A 201 9.25 8.33 -13.39
C ASN A 201 8.84 8.21 -14.86
N PHE A 202 7.66 8.69 -15.19
CA PHE A 202 7.15 8.75 -16.56
C PHE A 202 7.47 10.14 -17.13
N ASP A 203 7.74 10.24 -18.44
CA ASP A 203 8.02 11.54 -19.05
C ASP A 203 6.80 12.47 -18.95
N ASP A 204 7.03 13.79 -18.92
CA ASP A 204 5.97 14.81 -18.76
C ASP A 204 4.91 14.76 -19.86
N ASP A 205 5.23 14.23 -21.06
CA ASP A 205 4.26 14.05 -22.15
C ASP A 205 3.37 12.79 -21.99
N GLN A 206 3.51 12.05 -20.88
CA GLN A 206 2.84 10.76 -20.62
C GLN A 206 1.70 10.86 -19.62
N TYR A 207 1.58 12.02 -18.97
CA TYR A 207 0.51 12.33 -18.04
C TYR A 207 0.11 13.78 -18.24
N CYS A 208 -1.18 14.07 -18.12
CA CYS A 208 -1.66 15.45 -18.15
C CYS A 208 -3.02 15.54 -17.45
N HIS A 209 -3.49 16.77 -17.25
CA HIS A 209 -4.86 17.02 -16.84
C HIS A 209 -5.73 17.59 -17.95
N SER A 210 -7.03 17.49 -17.74
CA SER A 210 -8.05 18.00 -18.64
C SER A 210 -8.20 19.54 -18.55
N PRO A 211 -8.67 20.22 -19.61
CA PRO A 211 -8.89 21.68 -19.61
C PRO A 211 -9.85 22.18 -18.52
N TRP A 212 -10.64 21.31 -17.89
CA TRP A 212 -11.43 21.68 -16.73
C TRP A 212 -10.58 22.23 -15.59
N PHE A 213 -9.38 21.70 -15.34
CA PHE A 213 -8.50 22.13 -14.25
C PHE A 213 -8.12 23.59 -14.41
N ASP A 214 -7.69 23.96 -15.62
CA ASP A 214 -7.38 25.34 -15.97
C ASP A 214 -8.61 26.26 -15.95
N ARG A 215 -9.79 25.79 -16.37
CA ARG A 215 -11.00 26.64 -16.41
C ARG A 215 -11.61 26.84 -15.03
N CYS A 216 -11.55 25.83 -14.19
CA CYS A 216 -12.23 25.78 -12.90
C CYS A 216 -11.34 26.29 -11.77
N CYS A 217 -10.05 25.96 -11.79
CA CYS A 217 -9.19 25.92 -10.60
C CYS A 217 -7.85 26.64 -10.75
N ARG A 218 -7.69 27.48 -11.78
CA ARG A 218 -6.46 28.16 -12.25
C ARG A 218 -5.61 28.95 -11.24
N GLU A 219 -5.88 28.90 -9.92
CA GLU A 219 -4.94 29.18 -8.80
C GLU A 219 -5.61 29.32 -7.41
N SER A 220 -6.95 29.34 -7.29
CA SER A 220 -7.62 29.80 -6.05
C SER A 220 -8.74 28.92 -5.50
N LYS A 221 -9.04 27.79 -6.15
CA LYS A 221 -10.07 26.89 -5.61
C LYS A 221 -9.47 25.93 -4.62
N THR A 222 -9.95 26.03 -3.39
CA THR A 222 -9.61 25.10 -2.34
C THR A 222 -10.45 23.83 -2.45
N VAL A 223 -9.98 22.75 -1.85
CA VAL A 223 -10.75 21.50 -1.74
C VAL A 223 -12.12 21.73 -1.09
N GLY A 224 -12.22 22.61 -0.10
CA GLY A 224 -13.48 22.96 0.57
C GLY A 224 -14.50 23.56 -0.40
N GLU A 225 -14.06 24.45 -1.30
CA GLU A 225 -14.93 25.00 -2.33
C GLU A 225 -15.41 23.93 -3.32
N LEU A 226 -14.53 23.03 -3.74
CA LEU A 226 -14.88 21.92 -4.64
C LEU A 226 -15.88 20.96 -3.99
N LYS A 227 -15.69 20.63 -2.71
CA LYS A 227 -16.64 19.83 -1.93
C LYS A 227 -18.00 20.50 -1.83
N SER A 228 -18.05 21.81 -1.57
CA SER A 228 -19.32 22.56 -1.44
C SER A 228 -20.15 22.55 -2.73
N ARG A 229 -19.50 22.43 -3.89
CA ARG A 229 -20.14 22.39 -5.21
C ARG A 229 -20.45 20.97 -5.69
N GLY A 230 -19.90 19.96 -5.02
CA GLY A 230 -19.99 18.55 -5.43
C GLY A 230 -18.97 18.15 -6.51
N ASP A 231 -18.07 19.04 -6.91
CA ASP A 231 -17.08 18.78 -7.96
C ASP A 231 -15.94 17.85 -7.49
N TRP A 232 -15.68 17.79 -6.17
CA TRP A 232 -14.54 17.03 -5.60
C TRP A 232 -14.63 15.52 -5.85
N ASP A 233 -15.82 14.94 -5.71
CA ASP A 233 -16.04 13.51 -5.89
C ASP A 233 -16.12 13.11 -7.38
N ASP A 234 -16.07 14.10 -8.27
CA ASP A 234 -16.15 13.95 -9.73
C ASP A 234 -14.78 14.07 -10.43
N LEU A 235 -13.69 14.07 -9.66
CA LEU A 235 -12.31 14.03 -10.17
C LEU A 235 -11.81 12.59 -10.29
N TRP A 236 -11.28 12.25 -11.46
CA TRP A 236 -10.89 10.88 -11.81
C TRP A 236 -9.53 10.83 -12.49
N LEU A 237 -8.71 9.84 -12.12
CA LEU A 237 -7.55 9.43 -12.91
C LEU A 237 -7.94 8.26 -13.81
N GLN A 238 -7.79 8.44 -15.12
CA GLN A 238 -7.99 7.41 -16.13
C GLN A 238 -6.67 6.79 -16.56
N MET A 239 -6.69 5.47 -16.73
CA MET A 239 -5.61 4.68 -17.32
C MET A 239 -6.21 3.51 -18.12
N ARG A 240 -5.44 2.91 -19.03
CA ARG A 240 -5.92 1.78 -19.87
C ARG A 240 -5.05 0.54 -19.69
N PRO A 241 -5.19 -0.18 -18.56
CA PRO A 241 -4.48 -1.43 -18.35
C PRO A 241 -5.12 -2.55 -19.18
N ARG A 242 -4.32 -3.18 -20.04
CA ARG A 242 -4.69 -4.35 -20.84
C ARG A 242 -3.89 -5.54 -20.37
N LYS A 243 -4.56 -6.63 -19.97
CA LYS A 243 -3.88 -7.83 -19.49
C LYS A 243 -2.97 -8.40 -20.58
N THR A 244 -1.68 -8.53 -20.29
CA THR A 244 -0.74 -9.23 -21.18
C THR A 244 -0.90 -10.72 -20.96
N ILE A 245 -1.37 -11.46 -21.97
CA ILE A 245 -1.33 -12.92 -21.93
C ILE A 245 0.05 -13.35 -22.44
N ASN A 246 0.88 -13.93 -21.57
CA ASN A 246 2.13 -14.56 -21.96
C ASN A 246 1.82 -15.78 -22.84
N TYR A 247 1.77 -15.60 -24.15
CA TYR A 247 1.70 -16.73 -25.06
C TYR A 247 3.10 -17.31 -25.25
N PRO A 248 3.34 -18.61 -24.96
CA PRO A 248 4.46 -19.32 -25.57
C PRO A 248 4.22 -19.29 -27.09
N GLN A 249 5.08 -18.61 -27.84
CA GLN A 249 4.90 -18.45 -29.29
C GLN A 249 4.79 -19.83 -29.96
N ALA A 250 3.76 -20.00 -30.79
CA ALA A 250 3.83 -20.88 -31.95
C ALA A 250 2.94 -20.31 -33.05
N VAL A 251 3.46 -19.35 -33.83
CA VAL A 251 2.95 -19.14 -35.19
C VAL A 251 4.14 -18.94 -36.12
N ILE A 252 4.57 -20.05 -36.71
CA ILE A 252 5.36 -20.04 -37.94
C ILE A 252 4.47 -19.38 -39.00
N VAL A 253 4.71 -18.11 -39.31
CA VAL A 253 4.11 -17.48 -40.49
C VAL A 253 4.84 -18.09 -41.71
N PRO A 254 4.16 -18.80 -42.62
CA PRO A 254 4.80 -19.28 -43.84
C PRO A 254 5.36 -18.08 -44.62
N PRO A 255 6.52 -18.23 -45.29
CA PRO A 255 7.15 -17.11 -46.00
C PRO A 255 6.20 -16.59 -47.07
N GLN A 256 5.74 -15.34 -46.91
CA GLN A 256 4.94 -14.68 -47.93
C GLN A 256 5.83 -14.22 -49.10
N PRO A 257 5.35 -14.32 -50.36
CA PRO A 257 6.15 -14.06 -51.55
C PRO A 257 6.38 -12.57 -51.87
N ASN A 258 5.94 -11.62 -51.04
CA ASN A 258 6.10 -10.19 -51.29
C ASN A 258 6.45 -9.39 -50.02
N PRO A 259 7.65 -8.81 -49.90
CA PRO A 259 8.05 -8.04 -48.71
C PRO A 259 7.26 -6.73 -48.51
N ASN A 260 6.57 -6.24 -49.55
CA ASN A 260 5.77 -5.01 -49.47
C ASN A 260 4.31 -5.21 -49.02
N ASN A 261 3.84 -6.46 -48.89
CA ASN A 261 2.46 -6.80 -48.51
C ASN A 261 2.40 -7.67 -47.25
N ALA A 262 3.41 -7.60 -46.39
CA ALA A 262 3.35 -8.28 -45.10
C ALA A 262 2.14 -7.74 -44.30
N PRO A 263 1.21 -8.60 -43.83
CA PRO A 263 0.14 -8.15 -42.96
C PRO A 263 0.76 -7.50 -41.72
N LEU A 264 0.35 -6.26 -41.46
CA LEU A 264 0.86 -5.47 -40.34
C LEU A 264 0.58 -6.19 -39.02
N PRO A 265 1.49 -6.14 -38.04
CA PRO A 265 1.29 -6.82 -36.77
C PRO A 265 0.06 -6.22 -36.08
N THR A 266 -0.93 -7.06 -35.80
CA THR A 266 -2.05 -6.71 -34.91
C THR A 266 -1.48 -6.58 -33.51
N ALA A 267 -1.91 -5.56 -32.74
CA ALA A 267 -1.42 -5.33 -31.37
C ALA A 267 -1.52 -6.62 -30.54
N ALA A 268 -0.37 -7.24 -30.25
CA ALA A 268 -0.27 -8.51 -29.55
C ALA A 268 0.31 -8.29 -28.14
N PRO A 269 0.01 -9.17 -27.17
CA PRO A 269 0.65 -9.11 -25.86
C PRO A 269 2.18 -9.24 -25.99
N THR A 270 2.91 -8.30 -25.40
CA THR A 270 4.38 -8.36 -25.34
C THR A 270 4.82 -9.44 -24.35
N GLN A 271 5.89 -10.17 -24.69
CA GLN A 271 6.41 -11.23 -23.83
C GLN A 271 7.21 -10.63 -22.67
N LEU A 272 6.76 -10.93 -21.46
CA LEU A 272 7.40 -10.51 -20.21
C LEU A 272 7.86 -11.74 -19.43
N GLN A 273 9.08 -11.67 -18.92
CA GLN A 273 9.59 -12.62 -17.94
C GLN A 273 9.52 -11.98 -16.56
N VAL A 274 8.96 -12.71 -15.59
CA VAL A 274 8.94 -12.34 -14.18
C VAL A 274 9.71 -13.41 -13.42
N VAL A 275 10.67 -13.00 -12.59
CA VAL A 275 11.50 -13.86 -11.76
C VAL A 275 11.41 -13.36 -10.32
N HIS A 276 11.26 -14.27 -9.35
CA HIS A 276 11.36 -13.93 -7.94
C HIS A 276 12.78 -14.23 -7.48
N PHE A 277 13.51 -13.21 -7.00
CA PHE A 277 14.87 -13.39 -6.50
C PHE A 277 14.87 -13.80 -5.02
N ASP A 278 14.05 -13.12 -4.23
CA ASP A 278 13.87 -13.37 -2.79
C ASP A 278 12.44 -12.97 -2.34
N TYR A 279 12.20 -12.95 -1.02
CA TYR A 279 10.89 -12.60 -0.44
C TYR A 279 10.53 -11.10 -0.53
N GLU A 280 11.44 -10.25 -0.99
CA GLU A 280 11.30 -8.80 -1.06
C GLU A 280 11.60 -8.20 -2.45
N THR A 281 12.19 -8.99 -3.36
CA THR A 281 12.70 -8.53 -4.65
C THR A 281 12.20 -9.39 -5.81
N LEU A 282 11.66 -8.74 -6.85
CA LEU A 282 11.27 -9.37 -8.12
C LEU A 282 12.10 -8.78 -9.28
N GLY A 283 12.41 -9.59 -10.27
CA GLY A 283 12.98 -9.18 -11.55
C GLY A 283 11.90 -9.21 -12.63
N ILE A 284 11.84 -8.17 -13.45
CA ILE A 284 10.98 -8.14 -14.63
C ILE A 284 11.79 -7.76 -15.87
N LYS A 285 11.53 -8.46 -16.98
CA LYS A 285 12.28 -8.28 -18.22
C LYS A 285 11.37 -8.39 -19.44
N VAL A 286 11.53 -7.45 -20.38
CA VAL A 286 10.90 -7.49 -21.70
C VAL A 286 11.76 -8.33 -22.65
N LEU A 287 11.17 -9.39 -23.21
CA LEU A 287 11.87 -10.36 -24.05
C LEU A 287 11.90 -9.97 -25.52
N SER A 288 10.89 -9.22 -25.99
CA SER A 288 10.74 -8.82 -27.39
C SER A 288 10.16 -7.42 -27.51
N GLU A 289 10.38 -6.79 -28.66
CA GLU A 289 9.89 -5.43 -28.92
C GLU A 289 8.35 -5.36 -28.78
N PRO A 290 7.83 -4.37 -28.05
CA PRO A 290 6.39 -4.16 -27.92
C PRO A 290 5.73 -3.77 -29.25
N VAL A 291 4.52 -4.28 -29.47
CA VAL A 291 3.72 -4.02 -30.67
C VAL A 291 2.67 -2.96 -30.37
N TYR A 292 2.86 -1.75 -30.91
CA TYR A 292 1.95 -0.62 -30.77
C TYR A 292 1.14 -0.34 -32.06
N PRO A 293 -0.01 0.35 -31.96
CA PRO A 293 -0.74 0.82 -33.14
C PRO A 293 0.11 1.72 -34.04
N ARG A 294 -0.09 1.62 -35.36
CA ARG A 294 0.69 2.37 -36.35
C ARG A 294 0.61 3.89 -36.16
N GLU A 295 -0.59 4.40 -35.91
CA GLU A 295 -0.82 5.84 -35.67
C GLU A 295 0.03 6.34 -34.50
N LEU A 296 0.09 5.56 -33.42
CA LEU A 296 0.89 5.85 -32.25
C LEU A 296 2.39 5.87 -32.58
N ILE A 297 2.87 4.88 -33.35
CA ILE A 297 4.25 4.82 -33.81
C ILE A 297 4.58 6.04 -34.66
N GLU A 298 3.78 6.37 -35.67
CA GLU A 298 4.05 7.50 -36.58
C GLU A 298 4.08 8.86 -35.88
N GLU A 299 3.27 9.05 -34.83
CA GLU A 299 3.20 10.28 -34.06
C GLU A 299 4.33 10.37 -33.01
N LEU A 300 4.50 9.32 -32.21
CA LEU A 300 5.45 9.33 -31.08
C LEU A 300 6.88 8.96 -31.44
N SER A 301 7.13 8.18 -32.50
CA SER A 301 8.51 7.83 -32.94
C SER A 301 9.36 9.05 -33.31
N LYS A 302 8.71 10.16 -33.67
CA LYS A 302 9.37 11.44 -33.94
C LYS A 302 9.95 12.09 -32.69
N ARG A 303 9.45 11.72 -31.51
CA ARG A 303 9.80 12.34 -30.22
C ARG A 303 10.52 11.35 -29.29
N ARG A 304 10.20 10.05 -29.37
CA ARG A 304 10.72 9.01 -28.47
C ARG A 304 10.79 7.63 -29.13
N ASN A 305 11.66 6.77 -28.61
CA ASN A 305 11.81 5.41 -29.11
C ASN A 305 10.80 4.45 -28.47
N ILE A 306 9.51 4.62 -28.80
CA ILE A 306 8.44 3.80 -28.18
C ILE A 306 8.59 2.31 -28.48
N GLN A 307 9.32 1.92 -29.54
CA GLN A 307 9.47 0.52 -29.93
C GLN A 307 10.43 -0.26 -29.04
N GLN A 308 11.19 0.43 -28.18
CA GLN A 308 12.12 -0.19 -27.23
C GLN A 308 11.64 -0.14 -25.79
N GLU A 309 10.44 0.41 -25.56
CA GLU A 309 9.92 0.68 -24.22
C GLU A 309 8.50 0.14 -24.04
N LEU A 310 8.30 -0.62 -22.97
CA LEU A 310 7.00 -1.14 -22.58
C LEU A 310 6.61 -0.59 -21.21
N LYS A 311 5.48 0.09 -21.16
CA LYS A 311 4.90 0.59 -19.91
C LYS A 311 3.94 -0.44 -19.35
N VAL A 312 4.13 -0.80 -18.08
CA VAL A 312 3.32 -1.80 -17.41
C VAL A 312 2.82 -1.33 -16.07
N MET A 313 1.66 -1.84 -15.70
CA MET A 313 1.10 -1.82 -14.36
C MET A 313 1.23 -3.24 -13.80
N LEU A 314 1.91 -3.36 -12.67
CA LEU A 314 2.06 -4.60 -11.92
C LEU A 314 1.12 -4.56 -10.72
N LEU A 315 0.38 -5.65 -10.52
CA LEU A 315 -0.39 -5.88 -9.30
C LEU A 315 0.25 -7.02 -8.53
N LEU A 316 0.82 -6.70 -7.37
CA LEU A 316 1.43 -7.67 -6.47
C LEU A 316 0.43 -8.00 -5.37
N LYS A 317 0.00 -9.26 -5.30
CA LYS A 317 -0.91 -9.75 -4.26
C LYS A 317 -0.18 -10.68 -3.30
N VAL A 318 -0.21 -10.35 -2.01
CA VAL A 318 0.24 -11.22 -0.91
C VAL A 318 -0.90 -12.12 -0.45
#